data_AF-A0A6J7UPA9-F1
#
_entry.id   AF-A0A6J7UPA9-F1
#
_cell.length_a   1.000
_cell.length_b   1.000
_cell.length_c   1.000
_cell.angle_alpha   90.00
_cell.angle_beta   90.00
_cell.angle_gamma   90.00
#
_symmetry.space_group_name_H-M   'P 1'
#
loop_
_entity.id
_entity.type
_entity.pdbx_description
1 polymer ?
#
loop_
_entity_poly.entity_id
_entity_poly.type
_entity_poly.pdbx_seq_one_letter_code
_entity_poly.pdbx_strand_id
1 'polypeptide(L)'
;MEWAENLLKLSSPYSHSDIESAQRALVKIVHPDAGGSHLAFIDVTKAARILLEKDETLKRSLDATFHGAKSDHPSFSIDALPVEAYEYIFVAANVLGQVADEDPPYSLQVLMNDPQHCWCLVTVVPEAGGSIVSIAVHNADDHQSRSFNIEEIRDTWVSTINEVQLP
;
A
#
# COMPACT_ATOMS: atom_id res chain seq x y z
N MET A 1 9.95 4.93 -19.16
CA MET A 1 9.46 5.41 -17.85
C MET A 1 10.62 5.72 -16.91
N GLU A 2 11.73 4.98 -17.05
CA GLU A 2 13.00 5.22 -16.34
C GLU A 2 13.48 6.69 -16.37
N TRP A 3 13.15 7.48 -17.39
CA TRP A 3 13.53 8.90 -17.43
C TRP A 3 12.87 9.75 -16.33
N ALA A 4 11.62 9.44 -15.96
CA ALA A 4 10.90 10.19 -14.90
C ALA A 4 11.42 9.82 -13.51
N GLU A 5 11.72 8.54 -13.31
CA GLU A 5 12.33 7.99 -12.10
C GLU A 5 13.75 8.54 -11.92
N ASN A 6 14.54 8.57 -12.99
CA ASN A 6 15.88 9.15 -12.98
C ASN A 6 15.87 10.67 -12.73
N LEU A 7 14.90 11.40 -13.31
CA LEU A 7 14.76 12.83 -13.12
C LEU A 7 14.40 13.19 -11.66
N LEU A 8 13.51 12.43 -11.04
CA LEU A 8 13.13 12.58 -9.64
C LEU A 8 14.11 11.89 -8.67
N LYS A 9 15.13 11.19 -9.21
CA LYS A 9 16.10 10.38 -8.46
C LYS A 9 15.44 9.33 -7.55
N LEU A 10 14.33 8.77 -8.00
CA LEU A 10 13.62 7.69 -7.31
C LEU A 10 14.12 6.34 -7.84
N SER A 11 14.23 5.37 -6.94
CA SER A 11 14.57 3.98 -7.27
C SER A 11 13.49 3.07 -6.69
N SER A 12 12.88 2.24 -7.53
CA SER A 12 11.79 1.34 -7.12
C SER A 12 12.25 0.37 -6.02
N PRO A 13 11.40 0.08 -5.00
CA PRO A 13 10.05 0.63 -4.77
C PRO A 13 10.05 2.04 -4.14
N TYR A 14 9.08 2.88 -4.50
CA TYR A 14 8.87 4.24 -3.96
C TYR A 14 7.38 4.52 -3.75
N SER A 15 7.02 5.22 -2.68
CA SER A 15 5.63 5.50 -2.32
C SER A 15 5.15 6.84 -2.88
N HIS A 16 3.85 7.09 -2.83
CA HIS A 16 3.23 8.33 -3.32
C HIS A 16 3.84 9.59 -2.66
N SER A 17 4.10 9.49 -1.35
CA SER A 17 4.77 10.52 -0.55
C SER A 17 6.21 10.81 -1.00
N ASP A 18 6.93 9.81 -1.53
CA ASP A 18 8.28 9.99 -2.06
C ASP A 18 8.26 10.78 -3.37
N ILE A 19 7.27 10.52 -4.24
CA ILE A 19 7.09 11.24 -5.51
C ILE A 19 6.80 12.71 -5.26
N GLU A 20 5.86 13.03 -4.34
CA GLU A 20 5.52 14.41 -3.99
C GLU A 20 6.68 15.14 -3.31
N SER A 21 7.40 14.45 -2.42
CA SER A 21 8.56 15.01 -1.72
C SER A 21 9.69 15.33 -2.68
N ALA A 22 10.02 14.41 -3.60
CA ALA A 22 11.03 14.61 -4.64
C ALA A 22 10.64 15.72 -5.61
N GLN A 23 9.37 15.76 -6.05
CA GLN A 23 8.85 16.83 -6.90
C GLN A 23 8.99 18.18 -6.20
N ARG A 24 8.55 18.30 -4.95
CA ARG A 24 8.59 19.55 -4.20
C ARG A 24 10.01 20.05 -3.96
N ALA A 25 10.95 19.14 -3.72
CA ALA A 25 12.36 19.46 -3.60
C ALA A 25 12.94 20.00 -4.92
N LEU A 26 12.66 19.33 -6.04
CA LEU A 26 13.17 19.73 -7.35
C LEU A 26 12.51 21.00 -7.88
N VAL A 27 11.19 21.15 -7.72
CA VAL A 27 10.45 22.36 -8.10
C VAL A 27 11.04 23.59 -7.42
N LYS A 28 11.40 23.53 -6.13
CA LYS A 28 12.04 24.65 -5.43
C LYS A 28 13.38 25.07 -6.04
N ILE A 29 14.10 24.12 -6.65
CA ILE A 29 15.43 24.35 -7.23
C ILE A 29 15.31 24.85 -8.67
N VAL A 30 14.39 24.27 -9.46
CA VAL A 30 14.23 24.59 -10.89
C VAL A 30 13.21 25.71 -11.15
N HIS A 31 12.60 26.26 -10.10
CA HIS A 31 11.57 27.29 -10.24
C HIS A 31 12.12 28.51 -11.00
N PRO A 32 11.39 29.05 -11.99
CA PRO A 32 11.84 30.21 -12.76
C PRO A 32 12.08 31.46 -11.88
N ASP A 33 11.35 31.58 -10.76
CA ASP A 33 11.53 32.67 -9.79
C ASP A 33 12.86 32.58 -9.01
N ALA A 34 13.44 31.37 -8.90
CA ALA A 34 14.74 31.13 -8.31
C ALA A 34 15.90 31.22 -9.33
N GLY A 35 15.62 31.66 -10.56
CA GLY A 35 16.57 31.67 -11.67
C GLY A 35 16.64 30.36 -12.46
N GLY A 36 15.69 29.44 -12.23
CA GLY A 36 15.59 28.17 -12.93
C GLY A 36 14.98 28.27 -14.34
N SER A 37 15.02 27.16 -15.08
CA SER A 37 14.54 27.12 -16.47
C SER A 37 13.07 26.66 -16.53
N HIS A 38 12.23 27.40 -17.26
CA HIS A 38 10.79 27.11 -17.38
C HIS A 38 10.53 25.70 -17.94
N LEU A 39 11.41 25.23 -18.85
CA LEU A 39 11.36 23.87 -19.40
C LEU A 39 11.65 22.81 -18.33
N ALA A 40 12.65 23.05 -17.47
CA ALA A 40 12.99 22.13 -16.39
C ALA A 40 11.85 22.01 -15.35
N PHE A 41 11.13 23.10 -15.07
CA PHE A 41 9.94 23.06 -14.24
C PHE A 41 8.81 22.21 -14.86
N ILE A 42 8.60 22.34 -16.18
CA ILE A 42 7.62 21.55 -16.92
C ILE A 42 8.00 20.05 -16.88
N ASP A 43 9.27 19.72 -17.09
CA ASP A 43 9.74 18.34 -17.07
C ASP A 43 9.59 17.68 -15.71
N VAL A 44 9.93 18.38 -14.62
CA VAL A 44 9.75 17.87 -13.24
C VAL A 44 8.27 17.65 -12.92
N THR A 45 7.40 18.60 -13.27
CA THR A 45 5.96 18.49 -13.02
C THR A 45 5.33 17.36 -13.83
N LYS A 46 5.77 17.19 -15.08
CA LYS A 46 5.31 16.12 -15.97
C LYS A 46 5.79 14.74 -15.50
N ALA A 47 7.04 14.62 -15.06
CA ALA A 47 7.58 13.39 -14.52
C ALA A 47 6.80 12.94 -13.27
N ALA A 48 6.57 13.85 -12.32
CA ALA A 48 5.78 13.56 -11.13
C ALA A 48 4.37 13.08 -11.49
N ARG A 49 3.66 13.81 -12.37
CA ARG A 49 2.33 13.40 -12.81
C ARG A 49 2.30 11.98 -13.39
N ILE A 50 3.24 11.64 -14.27
CA ILE A 50 3.30 10.31 -14.89
C ILE A 50 3.53 9.21 -13.83
N LEU A 51 4.36 9.47 -12.81
CA LEU A 51 4.59 8.49 -11.74
C LEU A 51 3.38 8.37 -10.80
N LEU A 52 2.69 9.47 -10.48
CA LEU A 52 1.45 9.45 -9.70
C LEU A 52 0.33 8.72 -10.46
N GLU A 53 0.15 9.02 -11.76
CA GLU A 53 -0.82 8.30 -12.61
C GLU A 53 -0.48 6.81 -12.72
N LYS A 54 0.80 6.44 -12.72
CA LYS A 54 1.24 5.04 -12.71
C LYS A 54 1.03 4.36 -11.36
N ASP A 55 1.27 5.05 -10.25
CA ASP A 55 0.94 4.56 -8.90
C ASP A 55 -0.56 4.33 -8.78
N GLU A 56 -1.38 5.30 -9.20
CA GLU A 56 -2.84 5.15 -9.25
C GLU A 56 -3.29 4.08 -10.23
N THR A 57 -2.63 3.92 -11.38
CA THR A 57 -2.97 2.87 -12.36
C THR A 57 -2.50 1.50 -11.89
N LEU A 58 -1.40 1.40 -11.14
CA LEU A 58 -1.00 0.17 -10.48
C LEU A 58 -2.03 -0.18 -9.40
N LYS A 59 -2.37 0.76 -8.51
CA LYS A 59 -3.44 0.62 -7.52
C LYS A 59 -4.78 0.25 -8.15
N ARG A 60 -5.14 0.87 -9.29
CA ARG A 60 -6.39 0.62 -10.02
C ARG A 60 -6.34 -0.64 -10.89
N SER A 61 -5.19 -1.08 -11.37
CA SER A 61 -5.05 -2.38 -12.05
C SER A 61 -5.08 -3.51 -11.01
N LEU A 62 -4.56 -3.24 -9.80
CA LEU A 62 -4.87 -3.92 -8.54
C LEU A 62 -6.30 -3.64 -8.03
N ASP A 63 -7.22 -3.10 -8.83
CA ASP A 63 -8.65 -2.96 -8.46
C ASP A 63 -9.55 -3.48 -9.60
N ALA A 64 -9.08 -3.34 -10.84
CA ALA A 64 -9.73 -3.86 -12.04
C ALA A 64 -9.51 -5.37 -12.22
N THR A 65 -8.38 -5.92 -11.77
CA THR A 65 -8.18 -7.39 -11.68
C THR A 65 -9.06 -7.99 -10.57
N PHE A 66 -9.58 -7.15 -9.66
CA PHE A 66 -10.33 -7.56 -8.47
C PHE A 66 -11.82 -7.79 -8.74
N HIS A 67 -12.30 -7.49 -9.95
CA HIS A 67 -13.71 -7.68 -10.35
C HIS A 67 -13.99 -9.01 -11.08
N GLY A 68 -12.99 -9.89 -11.24
CA GLY A 68 -13.15 -11.18 -11.94
C GLY A 68 -13.25 -12.41 -11.05
N ALA A 69 -12.70 -12.35 -9.83
CA ALA A 69 -12.90 -13.36 -8.81
C ALA A 69 -13.98 -12.85 -7.86
N LYS A 70 -14.87 -13.73 -7.44
CA LYS A 70 -15.89 -13.48 -6.43
C LYS A 70 -15.17 -13.22 -5.10
N SER A 71 -14.61 -12.02 -4.93
CA SER A 71 -13.79 -11.62 -3.78
C SER A 71 -14.72 -11.27 -2.64
N ASP A 72 -15.01 -12.27 -1.81
CA ASP A 72 -15.46 -12.02 -0.45
C ASP A 72 -14.29 -11.31 0.26
N HIS A 73 -14.39 -9.99 0.44
CA HIS A 73 -13.37 -9.24 1.17
C HIS A 73 -13.72 -9.29 2.67
N PRO A 74 -13.05 -10.11 3.48
CA PRO A 74 -13.31 -10.12 4.91
C PRO A 74 -12.94 -8.76 5.50
N SER A 75 -13.96 -8.07 6.02
CA SER A 75 -13.79 -6.84 6.80
C SER A 75 -14.18 -7.07 8.25
N PHE A 76 -13.42 -6.51 9.19
CA PHE A 76 -13.72 -6.52 10.61
C PHE A 76 -13.45 -5.14 11.22
N SER A 77 -14.14 -4.81 12.30
CA SER A 77 -13.95 -3.55 13.01
C SER A 77 -12.99 -3.74 14.19
N ILE A 78 -12.19 -2.70 14.43
CA ILE A 78 -11.34 -2.53 15.61
C ILE A 78 -11.83 -1.29 16.34
N ASP A 79 -12.04 -1.41 17.65
CA ASP A 79 -12.43 -0.30 18.54
C ASP A 79 -11.19 0.55 18.91
N ALA A 80 -10.49 1.04 17.89
CA ALA A 80 -9.29 1.86 18.02
C ALA A 80 -9.20 2.86 16.86
N LEU A 81 -8.50 3.98 17.08
CA LEU A 81 -8.26 4.97 16.02
C LEU A 81 -7.40 4.35 14.90
N PRO A 82 -7.47 4.86 13.65
CA PRO A 82 -6.74 4.27 12.53
C PRO A 82 -5.24 4.14 12.78
N VAL A 83 -4.65 5.09 13.52
CA VAL A 83 -3.24 5.04 13.90
C VAL A 83 -2.92 3.89 14.85
N GLU A 84 -3.75 3.66 15.88
CA GLU A 84 -3.58 2.56 16.83
C GLU A 84 -3.90 1.21 16.17
N ALA A 85 -4.98 1.16 15.38
CA ALA A 85 -5.35 -0.01 14.59
C ALA A 85 -4.22 -0.43 13.64
N TYR A 86 -3.58 0.53 12.98
CA TYR A 86 -2.43 0.29 12.11
C TYR A 86 -1.25 -0.33 12.87
N GLU A 87 -0.95 0.13 14.09
CA GLU A 87 0.13 -0.43 14.90
C GLU A 87 -0.11 -1.92 15.22
N TYR A 88 -1.33 -2.29 15.62
CA TYR A 88 -1.68 -3.69 15.87
C TYR A 88 -1.55 -4.55 14.60
N ILE A 89 -2.02 -4.03 13.47
CA ILE A 89 -1.93 -4.70 12.16
C ILE A 89 -0.46 -4.86 11.74
N PHE A 90 0.37 -3.84 11.94
CA PHE A 90 1.79 -3.87 11.60
C PHE A 90 2.54 -4.92 12.42
N VAL A 91 2.26 -5.02 13.72
CA VAL A 91 2.87 -6.06 14.55
C VAL A 91 2.35 -7.44 14.13
N ALA A 92 1.05 -7.60 13.91
CA ALA A 92 0.48 -8.86 13.43
C ALA A 92 1.05 -9.28 12.08
N ALA A 93 1.29 -8.33 11.17
CA ALA A 93 1.93 -8.58 9.88
C ALA A 93 3.33 -9.17 10.02
N ASN A 94 4.13 -8.65 10.96
CA ASN A 94 5.48 -9.15 11.24
C ASN A 94 5.48 -10.54 11.89
N VAL A 95 4.38 -10.93 12.53
CA VAL A 95 4.20 -12.30 13.07
C VAL A 95 3.78 -13.27 11.96
N LEU A 96 2.86 -12.85 11.09
CA LEU A 96 2.25 -13.67 10.06
C LEU A 96 3.10 -13.82 8.79
N GLY A 97 4.00 -12.87 8.54
CA GLY A 97 4.77 -12.83 7.32
C GLY A 97 5.78 -11.70 7.28
N GLN A 98 6.06 -11.24 6.06
CA GLN A 98 6.98 -10.15 5.80
C GLN A 98 6.23 -8.96 5.21
N VAL A 99 6.37 -7.79 5.83
CA VAL A 99 5.86 -6.53 5.29
C VAL A 99 6.69 -6.17 4.06
N ALA A 100 6.01 -5.93 2.93
CA ALA A 100 6.65 -5.51 1.69
C ALA A 100 6.44 -4.03 1.39
N ASP A 101 5.30 -3.46 1.80
CA ASP A 101 4.98 -2.05 1.62
C ASP A 101 4.15 -1.55 2.80
N GLU A 102 4.46 -0.34 3.26
CA GLU A 102 3.79 0.33 4.36
C GLU A 102 3.34 1.74 3.94
N ASP A 103 2.04 2.03 4.08
CA ASP A 103 1.46 3.37 3.90
C ASP A 103 0.65 3.73 5.16
N PRO A 104 1.33 4.00 6.29
CA PRO A 104 0.67 4.32 7.54
C PRO A 104 -0.15 5.61 7.45
N PRO A 105 -1.37 5.67 8.04
CA PRO A 105 -2.10 4.62 8.77
C PRO A 105 -3.13 3.85 7.92
N TYR A 106 -3.10 3.98 6.60
CA TYR A 106 -4.22 3.59 5.74
C TYR A 106 -4.07 2.21 5.10
N SER A 107 -2.84 1.75 4.82
CA SER A 107 -2.66 0.44 4.21
C SER A 107 -1.30 -0.22 4.51
N LEU A 108 -1.30 -1.54 4.43
CA LEU A 108 -0.13 -2.39 4.65
C LEU A 108 -0.18 -3.59 3.70
N GLN A 109 0.91 -3.85 2.98
CA GLN A 109 1.06 -5.02 2.14
C GLN A 109 2.02 -6.03 2.79
N VAL A 110 1.57 -7.28 2.86
CA VAL A 110 2.26 -8.34 3.59
C VAL A 110 2.30 -9.60 2.73
N LEU A 111 3.49 -10.18 2.61
CA LEU A 111 3.66 -11.52 2.08
C LEU A 111 3.57 -12.51 3.24
N MET A 112 2.48 -13.29 3.31
CA MET A 112 2.33 -14.33 4.33
C MET A 112 3.36 -15.45 4.14
N ASN A 113 3.80 -16.05 5.24
CA ASN A 113 4.70 -17.20 5.19
C ASN A 113 3.97 -18.49 4.78
N ASP A 114 4.74 -19.54 4.47
CA ASP A 114 4.19 -20.90 4.29
C ASP A 114 3.43 -21.36 5.54
N PRO A 115 2.28 -22.05 5.39
CA PRO A 115 1.80 -22.73 4.17
C PRO A 115 0.91 -21.89 3.24
N GLN A 116 0.53 -20.67 3.63
CA GLN A 116 -0.38 -19.81 2.86
C GLN A 116 0.34 -19.10 1.70
N HIS A 117 1.58 -18.63 1.89
CA HIS A 117 2.42 -17.98 0.86
C HIS A 117 1.63 -17.13 -0.15
N CYS A 118 0.94 -16.11 0.37
CA CYS A 118 0.02 -15.26 -0.37
C CYS A 118 0.24 -13.79 -0.01
N TRP A 119 -0.07 -12.90 -0.94
CA TRP A 119 -0.05 -11.46 -0.74
C TRP A 119 -1.34 -11.02 -0.05
N CYS A 120 -1.23 -10.39 1.11
CA CYS A 120 -2.32 -9.77 1.82
C CYS A 120 -2.16 -8.25 1.75
N LEU A 121 -3.15 -7.58 1.16
CA LEU A 121 -3.31 -6.14 1.24
C LEU A 121 -4.33 -5.84 2.34
N VAL A 122 -3.87 -5.19 3.40
CA VAL A 122 -4.70 -4.78 4.53
C VAL A 122 -4.96 -3.28 4.39
N THR A 123 -6.22 -2.89 4.39
CA THR A 123 -6.64 -1.48 4.31
C THR A 123 -7.42 -1.10 5.55
N VAL A 124 -7.16 0.10 6.07
CA VAL A 124 -7.78 0.63 7.28
C VAL A 124 -8.53 1.90 6.93
N VAL A 125 -9.83 1.92 7.25
CA VAL A 125 -10.67 3.09 7.08
C VAL A 125 -11.29 3.50 8.42
N PRO A 126 -11.36 4.81 8.72
CA PRO A 126 -12.00 5.27 9.95
C PRO A 126 -13.50 4.96 9.92
N GLU A 127 -14.00 4.39 11.01
CA GLU A 127 -15.43 4.18 11.27
C GLU A 127 -15.83 4.93 12.56
N ALA A 128 -17.11 5.23 12.76
CA ALA A 128 -17.63 6.03 13.87
C ALA A 128 -17.15 5.56 15.26
N GLY A 129 -16.02 6.12 15.73
CA GLY A 129 -15.39 5.78 17.01
C GLY A 129 -14.33 4.66 16.94
N GLY A 130 -14.04 4.11 15.77
CA GLY A 130 -13.07 3.01 15.57
C GLY A 130 -12.52 2.96 14.14
N SER A 131 -12.12 1.79 13.70
CA SER A 131 -11.56 1.56 12.37
C SER A 131 -12.09 0.27 11.77
N ILE A 132 -12.49 0.29 10.51
CA ILE A 132 -12.73 -0.94 9.74
C ILE A 132 -11.44 -1.34 9.05
N VAL A 133 -11.08 -2.60 9.17
CA VAL A 133 -9.97 -3.23 8.49
C VAL A 133 -10.52 -4.17 7.44
N SER A 134 -10.07 -4.03 6.19
CA SER A 134 -10.41 -4.95 5.10
C SER A 134 -9.16 -5.66 4.61
N ILE A 135 -9.26 -6.96 4.37
CA ILE A 135 -8.15 -7.78 3.88
C ILE A 135 -8.47 -8.27 2.47
N ALA A 136 -7.58 -7.98 1.53
CA ALA A 136 -7.60 -8.57 0.20
C ALA A 136 -6.43 -9.56 0.06
N VAL A 137 -6.71 -10.77 -0.39
CA VAL A 137 -5.73 -11.85 -0.54
C VAL A 137 -5.46 -12.10 -2.03
N HIS A 138 -4.19 -12.24 -2.38
CA HIS A 138 -3.73 -12.56 -3.74
C HIS A 138 -2.70 -13.70 -3.70
N ASN A 139 -2.66 -14.52 -4.75
CA ASN A 139 -1.68 -15.59 -4.85
C ASN A 139 -0.29 -14.96 -5.03
N ALA A 140 0.72 -15.44 -4.29
CA ALA A 140 2.10 -15.00 -4.53
C ALA A 140 2.69 -15.60 -5.82
N ASP A 141 2.08 -16.67 -6.33
CA ASP A 141 2.50 -17.38 -7.54
C ASP A 141 1.35 -17.35 -8.58
N ASP A 142 1.61 -16.74 -9.73
CA ASP A 142 0.67 -16.64 -10.86
C ASP A 142 0.31 -18.02 -11.45
N HIS A 143 1.14 -19.03 -11.17
CA HIS A 143 1.06 -20.35 -11.78
C HIS A 143 0.24 -21.37 -10.97
N GLN A 144 -0.12 -21.06 -9.73
CA GLN A 144 -0.97 -21.91 -8.89
C GLN A 144 -2.18 -21.12 -8.40
N SER A 145 -3.35 -21.41 -8.99
CA SER A 145 -4.62 -21.10 -8.34
C SER A 145 -4.77 -22.01 -7.11
N ARG A 146 -4.09 -21.70 -6.00
CA ARG A 146 -4.38 -22.35 -4.72
C ARG A 146 -5.74 -21.85 -4.25
N SER A 147 -6.61 -22.80 -3.90
CA SER A 147 -7.85 -22.48 -3.19
C SER A 147 -7.49 -22.13 -1.75
N PHE A 148 -7.20 -20.86 -1.48
CA PHE A 148 -7.06 -20.38 -0.11
C PHE A 148 -8.44 -20.18 0.52
N ASN A 149 -8.60 -20.60 1.77
CA ASN A 149 -9.76 -20.22 2.55
C ASN A 149 -9.55 -18.82 3.09
N ILE A 150 -10.20 -17.85 2.44
CA ILE A 150 -10.17 -16.44 2.82
C ILE A 150 -10.64 -16.25 4.28
N GLU A 151 -11.60 -17.07 4.72
CA GLU A 151 -12.08 -17.06 6.11
C GLU A 151 -11.00 -17.49 7.11
N GLU A 152 -10.16 -18.48 6.77
CA GLU A 152 -9.04 -18.91 7.63
C GLU A 152 -7.94 -17.85 7.68
N ILE A 153 -7.68 -17.17 6.56
CA ILE A 153 -6.74 -16.05 6.53
C ILE A 153 -7.26 -14.91 7.41
N ARG A 154 -8.55 -14.52 7.28
CA ARG A 154 -9.17 -13.53 8.16
C ARG A 154 -9.05 -13.97 9.62
N ASP A 155 -9.44 -15.19 9.95
CA ASP A 155 -9.43 -15.68 11.34
C ASP A 155 -8.02 -15.66 11.93
N THR A 156 -7.02 -16.04 11.13
CA THR A 156 -5.61 -15.94 11.51
C THR A 156 -5.22 -14.49 11.81
N TRP A 157 -5.55 -13.56 10.91
CA TRP A 157 -5.30 -12.12 11.11
C TRP A 157 -6.00 -11.57 12.35
N VAL A 158 -7.28 -11.86 12.52
CA VAL A 158 -8.07 -11.42 13.68
C VAL A 158 -7.49 -12.01 14.96
N SER A 159 -7.15 -13.30 14.99
CA SER A 159 -6.58 -13.95 16.17
C SER A 159 -5.24 -13.33 16.54
N THR A 160 -4.34 -13.13 15.57
CA THR A 160 -3.04 -12.52 15.85
C THR A 160 -3.21 -11.09 16.33
N ILE A 161 -4.05 -10.28 15.69
CA ILE A 161 -4.34 -8.90 16.14
C ILE A 161 -4.89 -8.89 17.56
N ASN A 162 -5.81 -9.79 17.91
CA ASN A 162 -6.32 -9.91 19.28
C ASN A 162 -5.21 -10.28 20.29
N GLU A 163 -4.27 -11.14 19.91
CA GLU A 163 -3.12 -11.45 20.77
C GLU A 163 -2.21 -10.24 20.97
N VAL A 164 -2.00 -9.40 19.95
CA VAL A 164 -1.18 -8.18 20.10
C VAL A 164 -1.90 -7.05 20.84
N GLN A 165 -3.24 -7.01 20.75
CA GLN A 165 -4.06 -6.00 21.42
C GLN A 165 -4.13 -6.25 22.94
N LEU A 166 -3.85 -7.47 23.40
CA LEU A 166 -3.82 -7.83 24.80
C LEU A 166 -2.42 -7.52 25.41
N PRO A 167 -2.34 -6.73 26.50
CA PRO A 167 -1.06 -6.39 27.15
C PRO A 167 -0.45 -7.55 27.96
#